data_AF-A0A4P1RAZ0-F1
#
_entry.id   AF-A0A4P1RAZ0-F1
#
_cell.length_a   1.000
_cell.length_b   1.000
_cell.length_c   1.000
_cell.angle_alpha   90.00
_cell.angle_beta   90.00
_cell.angle_gamma   90.00
#
_symmetry.space_group_name_H-M   'P 1'
#
loop_
_entity.id
_entity.type
_entity.pdbx_description
1 polymer ?
#
loop_
_entity_poly.entity_id
_entity_poly.type
_entity_poly.pdbx_seq_one_letter_code
_entity_poly.pdbx_strand_id
1 'polypeptide(L)'
;MDGPLGLRKVGSICSISEMEDLDLSRLLDKPKLTIERKSSFDERSFSEMSASFARAGLDSYETYSPGGRSGFNTPASSVRNSFEPHPMVADAWESLRKSLVYFRGQPVGTIAAVDHQSEEVLNYDQVFVRDFVPSALAFLMNGEPEIVKNFLLKTLHLQGWEKRVDRFKLGAGVMPASFKVLHDPVRKTDTLVADFGESAIGRVAPVDSGFWWIILLRAYTKSTGDLSLAESSDCQKGMKLILTLCLSEGFDTFPTLLCADGCSMIDRRMGVYGYPIEIQALFFMALRCALAMLKQDDAEGKECVERIAKRLHALTYHMRSYFWLDFQQLNDIYRYKTEEYSHTAVNKFNVIPDSIPDWVFDFMPTRGGYFIGNVSPARMDFRWFALGNCIAILSSLATPEQSMAIMDLIEARWDELVGEMPLKISYPAIESHEWRIVTGCDPKNTRWSYHNGGSWPGSSFLSSRLII
;
A
#
# COMPACT_ATOMS: atom_id res chain seq x y z
N MET A 1 -53.33 27.73 55.09
CA MET A 1 -53.93 27.00 53.97
C MET A 1 -53.17 27.37 52.71
N ASP A 2 -52.21 26.49 52.41
CA ASP A 2 -51.62 26.03 51.15
C ASP A 2 -51.67 26.84 49.84
N GLY A 3 -50.47 26.89 49.22
CA GLY A 3 -50.22 26.83 47.77
C GLY A 3 -49.53 28.07 47.19
N PRO A 4 -48.30 27.94 46.64
CA PRO A 4 -48.23 27.61 45.22
C PRO A 4 -47.14 26.60 44.80
N LEU A 5 -47.39 26.00 43.63
CA LEU A 5 -46.67 24.90 42.97
C LEU A 5 -45.21 25.21 42.62
N GLY A 6 -44.32 24.29 42.99
CA GLY A 6 -42.88 24.32 42.71
C GLY A 6 -42.48 23.58 41.44
N LEU A 7 -41.46 24.13 40.77
CA LEU A 7 -40.68 23.54 39.68
C LEU A 7 -39.87 22.33 40.16
N ARG A 8 -39.91 21.22 39.40
CA ARG A 8 -39.04 20.04 39.60
C ARG A 8 -37.76 20.15 38.76
N LYS A 9 -36.62 20.11 39.44
CA LYS A 9 -35.30 19.74 38.89
C LYS A 9 -34.75 18.64 39.78
N VAL A 10 -34.56 17.43 39.26
CA VAL A 10 -33.98 16.30 40.01
C VAL A 10 -32.59 16.05 39.44
N GLY A 11 -31.56 16.28 40.27
CA GLY A 11 -30.22 15.76 40.07
C GLY A 11 -30.10 14.37 40.70
N SER A 12 -29.23 13.53 40.12
CA SER A 12 -28.89 12.21 40.66
C SER A 12 -27.40 12.19 40.96
N ILE A 13 -27.05 11.92 42.23
CA ILE A 13 -25.69 11.60 42.69
C ILE A 13 -25.79 10.51 43.79
N CYS A 14 -24.79 9.62 43.78
CA CYS A 14 -24.33 8.66 44.81
C CYS A 14 -25.11 7.34 44.95
N SER A 15 -24.50 6.18 45.23
CA SER A 15 -23.12 5.85 45.67
C SER A 15 -22.89 4.33 45.59
N ILE A 16 -21.65 3.90 45.39
CA ILE A 16 -21.16 2.51 45.53
C ILE A 16 -20.75 2.25 46.99
N SER A 17 -21.25 1.16 47.61
CA SER A 17 -20.41 0.06 48.16
C SER A 17 -21.22 -0.94 49.00
N GLU A 18 -20.98 -2.22 48.72
CA GLU A 18 -21.03 -3.40 49.61
C GLU A 18 -22.40 -4.03 50.00
N MET A 19 -22.70 -5.16 49.35
CA MET A 19 -22.99 -6.43 50.06
C MET A 19 -22.82 -7.62 49.10
N GLU A 20 -22.06 -8.61 49.55
CA GLU A 20 -21.55 -9.79 48.86
C GLU A 20 -22.58 -10.94 48.69
N ASP A 21 -22.21 -11.88 47.82
CA ASP A 21 -22.57 -13.30 47.78
C ASP A 21 -24.01 -13.74 47.50
N LEU A 22 -24.31 -14.03 46.23
CA LEU A 22 -25.32 -15.04 45.86
C LEU A 22 -24.89 -15.91 44.66
N ASP A 23 -24.76 -17.19 44.98
CA ASP A 23 -24.42 -18.43 44.26
C ASP A 23 -25.10 -18.64 42.89
N LEU A 24 -24.30 -18.88 41.84
CA LEU A 24 -24.69 -18.95 40.42
C LEU A 24 -24.73 -20.41 39.91
N SER A 25 -25.18 -21.35 40.75
CA SER A 25 -25.14 -22.80 40.48
C SER A 25 -26.48 -23.46 40.09
N ARG A 26 -27.51 -22.70 39.68
CA ARG A 26 -28.88 -23.25 39.45
C ARG A 26 -29.57 -22.99 38.10
N LEU A 27 -28.85 -22.72 37.02
CA LEU A 27 -29.47 -22.56 35.68
C LEU A 27 -28.98 -23.54 34.61
N LEU A 28 -28.68 -24.78 35.02
CA LEU A 28 -28.51 -25.91 34.10
C LEU A 28 -29.67 -26.89 34.25
N ASP A 29 -30.75 -26.71 33.47
CA ASP A 29 -31.57 -27.86 33.03
C ASP A 29 -32.53 -27.55 31.83
N LYS A 30 -32.17 -28.12 30.67
CA LYS A 30 -32.99 -28.65 29.51
C LYS A 30 -33.71 -27.69 28.52
N PRO A 31 -34.08 -28.15 27.29
CA PRO A 31 -33.84 -29.44 26.61
C PRO A 31 -33.16 -29.35 25.20
N LYS A 32 -32.73 -30.52 24.70
CA LYS A 32 -32.13 -30.75 23.36
C LYS A 32 -33.12 -30.49 22.22
N LEU A 33 -32.72 -29.67 21.25
CA LEU A 33 -33.33 -29.56 19.92
C LEU A 33 -32.35 -30.11 18.87
N THR A 34 -32.78 -31.16 18.16
CA THR A 34 -32.06 -31.78 17.06
C THR A 34 -32.32 -30.97 15.79
N ILE A 35 -31.31 -30.31 15.24
CA ILE A 35 -31.35 -29.69 13.91
C ILE A 35 -30.17 -30.25 13.12
N GLU A 36 -30.48 -31.04 12.09
CA GLU A 36 -29.53 -31.52 11.10
C GLU A 36 -28.96 -30.35 10.30
N ARG A 37 -27.68 -30.02 10.50
CA ARG A 37 -26.89 -29.22 9.57
C ARG A 37 -26.12 -30.16 8.65
N LYS A 38 -26.44 -30.12 7.36
CA LYS A 38 -25.57 -30.64 6.30
C LYS A 38 -24.24 -29.88 6.35
N SER A 39 -23.15 -30.61 6.57
CA SER A 39 -21.78 -30.10 6.58
C SER A 39 -21.35 -29.70 5.17
N SER A 40 -21.00 -28.43 4.98
CA SER A 40 -20.08 -28.02 3.92
C SER A 40 -18.65 -28.30 4.39
N PHE A 41 -17.85 -28.90 3.54
CA PHE A 41 -16.43 -29.18 3.74
C PHE A 41 -15.67 -27.88 4.02
N ASP A 42 -15.21 -27.67 5.26
CA ASP A 42 -14.07 -26.78 5.57
C ASP A 42 -13.44 -27.00 6.96
N GLU A 43 -13.95 -27.91 7.80
CA GLU A 43 -13.33 -28.22 9.11
C GLU A 43 -12.23 -29.29 9.04
N ARG A 44 -11.20 -29.05 8.22
CA ARG A 44 -9.89 -29.69 8.40
C ARG A 44 -8.77 -28.71 8.07
N SER A 45 -8.38 -27.89 9.04
CA SER A 45 -6.98 -27.48 9.23
C SER A 45 -6.84 -26.61 10.48
N PHE A 46 -6.53 -27.22 11.62
CA PHE A 46 -6.02 -26.48 12.79
C PHE A 46 -4.96 -27.27 13.58
N SER A 47 -4.84 -28.59 13.38
CA SER A 47 -3.86 -29.41 14.09
C SER A 47 -2.59 -29.74 13.28
N GLU A 48 -2.58 -29.54 11.96
CA GLU A 48 -1.39 -29.84 11.13
C GLU A 48 -0.41 -28.65 11.02
N MET A 49 -0.89 -27.42 11.22
CA MET A 49 -0.08 -26.20 11.01
C MET A 49 0.75 -25.82 12.25
N SER A 50 0.30 -26.19 13.45
CA SER A 50 1.03 -25.97 14.70
C SER A 50 2.09 -27.04 14.97
N ALA A 51 1.90 -28.27 14.46
CA ALA A 51 2.85 -29.37 14.62
C ALA A 51 4.06 -29.30 13.65
N SER A 52 3.92 -28.62 12.51
CA SER A 52 4.95 -28.59 11.45
C SER A 52 6.00 -27.49 11.62
N PHE A 53 5.72 -26.41 12.37
CA PHE A 53 6.70 -25.35 12.65
C PHE A 53 7.64 -25.64 13.83
N ALA A 54 7.31 -26.61 14.69
CA ALA A 54 8.11 -26.92 15.88
C ALA A 54 9.16 -28.04 15.68
N ARG A 55 9.19 -28.73 14.53
CA ARG A 55 9.96 -29.98 14.39
C ARG A 55 10.89 -30.14 13.17
N ALA A 56 11.09 -29.13 12.33
CA ALA A 56 12.05 -29.23 11.23
C ALA A 56 13.22 -28.27 11.44
N GLY A 57 14.33 -28.83 11.95
CA GLY A 57 15.64 -28.25 11.78
C GLY A 57 16.05 -28.23 10.30
N LEU A 58 16.94 -27.31 10.00
CA LEU A 58 17.74 -27.14 8.80
C LEU A 58 17.92 -28.44 7.98
N ASP A 59 17.06 -28.65 6.98
CA ASP A 59 17.34 -29.25 5.67
C ASP A 59 16.03 -29.55 4.92
N SER A 60 16.03 -29.32 3.61
CA SER A 60 14.93 -29.56 2.65
C SER A 60 13.86 -28.45 2.54
N TYR A 61 14.28 -27.30 1.99
CA TYR A 61 13.42 -26.48 1.13
C TYR A 61 14.18 -26.14 -0.15
N GLU A 62 14.57 -27.18 -0.88
CA GLU A 62 14.79 -27.05 -2.32
C GLU A 62 13.61 -27.66 -3.07
N THR A 63 13.19 -26.93 -4.10
CA THR A 63 12.37 -27.37 -5.23
C THR A 63 10.85 -27.48 -5.01
N TYR A 64 10.19 -26.32 -5.04
CA TYR A 64 8.99 -26.16 -5.86
C TYR A 64 9.11 -24.87 -6.68
N SER A 65 9.92 -24.95 -7.74
CA SER A 65 9.70 -24.10 -8.91
C SER A 65 8.39 -24.53 -9.58
N PRO A 66 7.49 -23.64 -10.00
CA PRO A 66 6.45 -24.00 -10.95
C PRO A 66 7.10 -24.12 -12.34
N GLY A 67 7.91 -25.16 -12.51
CA GLY A 67 8.39 -25.61 -13.81
C GLY A 67 7.45 -26.67 -14.34
N GLY A 68 6.70 -26.34 -15.40
CA GLY A 68 6.13 -27.33 -16.32
C GLY A 68 4.76 -27.90 -15.95
N ARG A 69 3.71 -27.15 -16.31
CA ARG A 69 2.52 -27.61 -17.06
C ARG A 69 1.56 -26.43 -17.22
N SER A 70 1.90 -25.51 -18.13
CA SER A 70 0.92 -24.59 -18.69
C SER A 70 -0.12 -25.41 -19.44
N GLY A 71 -1.40 -25.13 -19.20
CA GLY A 71 -2.49 -25.67 -19.98
C GLY A 71 -2.30 -25.39 -21.46
N PHE A 72 -2.85 -26.26 -22.30
CA PHE A 72 -2.63 -26.39 -23.74
C PHE A 72 -2.98 -25.16 -24.63
N ASN A 73 -3.21 -23.97 -24.08
CA ASN A 73 -3.60 -22.77 -24.85
C ASN A 73 -2.88 -21.47 -24.44
N THR A 74 -1.77 -21.52 -23.70
CA THR A 74 -0.93 -20.33 -23.45
C THR A 74 0.26 -20.35 -24.43
N PRO A 75 0.56 -19.28 -25.19
CA PRO A 75 1.76 -19.25 -26.01
C PRO A 75 2.98 -19.28 -25.08
N ALA A 76 3.64 -20.42 -24.98
CA ALA A 76 4.94 -20.51 -24.34
C ALA A 76 5.94 -19.72 -25.19
N SER A 77 6.61 -18.73 -24.60
CA SER A 77 7.71 -18.00 -25.26
C SER A 77 8.96 -18.89 -25.32
N SER A 78 8.92 -19.92 -26.16
CA SER A 78 10.05 -20.79 -26.47
C SER A 78 10.89 -20.21 -27.63
N VAL A 79 11.20 -18.91 -27.58
CA VAL A 79 12.13 -18.28 -28.54
C VAL A 79 13.18 -17.48 -27.78
N ARG A 80 14.28 -18.14 -27.44
CA ARG A 80 15.55 -17.45 -27.12
C ARG A 80 16.09 -16.87 -28.42
N ASN A 81 16.08 -15.54 -28.50
CA ASN A 81 16.65 -14.64 -29.52
C ASN A 81 15.92 -14.54 -30.86
N SER A 82 15.14 -13.46 -31.06
CA SER A 82 15.07 -12.70 -32.34
C SER A 82 13.98 -11.62 -32.34
N PHE A 83 14.07 -10.64 -31.45
CA PHE A 83 13.57 -9.29 -31.78
C PHE A 83 14.70 -8.33 -31.46
N GLU A 84 15.24 -7.68 -32.47
CA GLU A 84 15.98 -6.45 -32.20
C GLU A 84 15.04 -5.53 -31.42
N PRO A 85 15.47 -5.00 -30.27
CA PRO A 85 14.63 -4.08 -29.51
C PRO A 85 14.28 -2.92 -30.43
N HIS A 86 12.99 -2.54 -30.46
CA HIS A 86 12.51 -1.42 -31.26
C HIS A 86 13.45 -0.21 -31.04
N PRO A 87 13.87 0.54 -32.09
CA PRO A 87 14.90 1.57 -31.95
C PRO A 87 14.68 2.56 -30.79
N MET A 88 13.41 2.90 -30.52
CA MET A 88 12.99 3.74 -29.38
C MET A 88 13.42 3.21 -27.99
N VAL A 89 13.69 1.91 -27.84
CA VAL A 89 14.22 1.34 -26.60
C VAL A 89 15.65 1.84 -26.35
N ALA A 90 16.46 1.97 -27.40
CA ALA A 90 17.81 2.54 -27.27
C ALA A 90 17.76 4.03 -26.90
N ASP A 91 16.86 4.78 -27.54
CA ASP A 91 16.66 6.21 -27.23
C ASP A 91 16.14 6.42 -25.80
N ALA A 92 15.23 5.55 -25.33
CA ALA A 92 14.77 5.54 -23.95
C ALA A 92 15.92 5.23 -22.98
N TRP A 93 16.80 4.28 -23.32
CA TRP A 93 17.98 4.00 -22.52
C TRP A 93 18.94 5.19 -22.45
N GLU A 94 19.20 5.85 -23.58
CA GLU A 94 20.03 7.05 -23.62
C GLU A 94 19.45 8.17 -22.74
N SER A 95 18.13 8.36 -22.79
CA SER A 95 17.42 9.34 -21.98
C SER A 95 17.51 9.01 -20.48
N LEU A 96 17.34 7.74 -20.11
CA LEU A 96 17.51 7.28 -18.74
C LEU A 96 18.95 7.45 -18.24
N ARG A 97 19.96 7.22 -19.08
CA ARG A 97 21.37 7.50 -18.72
C ARG A 97 21.66 8.97 -18.52
N LYS A 98 21.06 9.85 -19.34
CA LYS A 98 21.19 11.31 -19.18
C LYS A 98 20.59 11.82 -17.86
N SER A 99 19.63 11.09 -17.29
CA SER A 99 18.99 11.45 -16.02
C SER A 99 19.80 11.08 -14.77
N LEU A 100 20.96 10.42 -14.91
CA LEU A 100 21.76 9.94 -13.78
C LEU A 100 22.26 11.08 -12.89
N VAL A 101 22.11 10.90 -11.57
CA VAL A 101 22.66 11.77 -10.55
C VAL A 101 23.89 11.12 -9.94
N TYR A 102 24.98 11.89 -9.85
CA TYR A 102 26.24 11.45 -9.27
C TYR A 102 26.52 12.15 -7.95
N PHE A 103 27.02 11.40 -6.97
CA PHE A 103 27.57 11.94 -5.74
C PHE A 103 28.98 11.40 -5.57
N ARG A 104 29.98 12.29 -5.61
CA ARG A 104 31.42 11.97 -5.54
C ARG A 104 31.83 10.92 -6.58
N GLY A 105 31.30 11.06 -7.79
CA GLY A 105 31.58 10.16 -8.93
C GLY A 105 30.80 8.84 -8.92
N GLN A 106 30.01 8.54 -7.88
CA GLN A 106 29.16 7.34 -7.84
C GLN A 106 27.73 7.67 -8.30
N PRO A 107 27.10 6.84 -9.15
CA PRO A 107 25.70 7.02 -9.50
C PRO A 107 24.83 6.69 -8.29
N VAL A 108 23.96 7.62 -7.89
CA VAL A 108 23.13 7.52 -6.67
C VAL A 108 21.63 7.60 -6.94
N GLY A 109 21.22 7.79 -8.19
CA GLY A 109 19.80 7.89 -8.55
C GLY A 109 19.58 8.45 -9.94
N THR A 110 18.32 8.75 -10.26
CA THR A 110 17.91 9.46 -11.48
C THR A 110 17.05 10.66 -11.12
N ILE A 111 17.20 11.79 -11.81
CA ILE A 111 16.33 12.96 -11.62
C ILE A 111 14.91 12.66 -12.09
N ALA A 112 13.92 13.34 -11.51
CA ALA A 112 12.50 13.15 -11.86
C ALA A 112 12.17 13.65 -13.28
N ALA A 113 12.76 14.76 -13.72
CA ALA A 113 12.61 15.22 -15.10
C ALA A 113 13.88 15.89 -15.65
N VAL A 114 14.21 15.55 -16.90
CA VAL A 114 15.21 16.28 -17.70
C VAL A 114 14.48 17.35 -18.49
N ASP A 115 14.04 18.42 -17.81
CA ASP A 115 13.37 19.54 -18.48
C ASP A 115 14.35 20.72 -18.68
N HIS A 116 14.59 21.07 -19.94
CA HIS A 116 15.45 22.19 -20.33
C HIS A 116 14.65 23.46 -20.65
N GLN A 117 13.31 23.42 -20.57
CA GLN A 117 12.43 24.50 -21.04
C GLN A 117 11.68 25.25 -19.93
N SER A 118 11.62 24.72 -18.70
CA SER A 118 11.01 25.43 -17.57
C SER A 118 12.01 26.35 -16.87
N GLU A 119 11.68 27.65 -16.80
CA GLU A 119 12.46 28.65 -16.04
C GLU A 119 12.38 28.43 -14.51
N GLU A 120 11.43 27.61 -14.04
CA GLU A 120 11.26 27.22 -12.64
C GLU A 120 11.50 25.72 -12.45
N VAL A 121 12.75 25.34 -12.22
CA VAL A 121 13.12 24.00 -11.75
C VAL A 121 12.70 23.89 -10.28
N LEU A 122 11.44 23.50 -10.02
CA LEU A 122 10.91 23.36 -8.65
C LEU A 122 11.67 22.28 -7.85
N ASN A 123 11.14 21.05 -7.87
CA ASN A 123 11.73 19.88 -7.23
C ASN A 123 12.02 18.76 -8.23
N TYR A 124 11.76 18.97 -9.53
CA TYR A 124 11.95 17.96 -10.56
C TYR A 124 13.43 17.63 -10.88
N ASP A 125 14.35 18.44 -10.35
CA ASP A 125 15.81 18.18 -10.35
C ASP A 125 16.25 17.19 -9.25
N GLN A 126 15.33 16.75 -8.39
CA GLN A 126 15.63 15.86 -7.28
C GLN A 126 15.45 14.39 -7.66
N VAL A 127 16.11 13.52 -6.91
CA VAL A 127 15.91 12.07 -6.95
C VAL A 127 14.80 11.72 -5.97
N PHE A 128 13.61 11.40 -6.49
CA PHE A 128 12.49 10.90 -5.68
C PHE A 128 12.59 9.39 -5.48
N VAL A 129 12.19 8.92 -4.29
CA VAL A 129 12.22 7.48 -3.99
C VAL A 129 11.30 6.71 -4.94
N ARG A 130 10.06 7.16 -5.11
CA ARG A 130 9.06 6.48 -5.95
C ARG A 130 9.45 6.51 -7.44
N ASP A 131 9.96 7.64 -7.94
CA ASP A 131 10.38 7.81 -9.35
C ASP A 131 11.62 6.99 -9.69
N PHE A 132 12.50 6.76 -8.70
CA PHE A 132 13.69 5.94 -8.92
C PHE A 132 13.38 4.43 -8.98
N VAL A 133 12.25 3.95 -8.44
CA VAL A 133 11.91 2.51 -8.45
C VAL A 133 11.92 1.91 -9.88
N PRO A 134 11.20 2.45 -10.88
CA PRO A 134 11.26 1.90 -12.25
C PRO A 134 12.67 1.98 -12.86
N SER A 135 13.40 3.08 -12.67
CA SER A 135 14.80 3.21 -13.11
C SER A 135 15.68 2.12 -12.50
N ALA A 136 15.55 1.90 -11.19
CA ALA A 136 16.30 0.90 -10.46
C ALA A 136 16.00 -0.51 -10.95
N LEU A 137 14.73 -0.84 -11.19
CA LEU A 137 14.34 -2.13 -11.77
C LEU A 137 14.93 -2.31 -13.18
N ALA A 138 14.93 -1.27 -14.01
CA ALA A 138 15.55 -1.32 -15.33
C ALA A 138 17.06 -1.59 -15.25
N PHE A 139 17.80 -0.89 -14.36
CA PHE A 139 19.22 -1.13 -14.15
C PHE A 139 19.52 -2.53 -13.58
N LEU A 140 18.70 -3.01 -12.65
CA LEU A 140 18.83 -4.38 -12.12
C LEU A 140 18.65 -5.43 -13.22
N MET A 141 17.63 -5.28 -14.07
CA MET A 141 17.40 -6.17 -15.22
C MET A 141 18.51 -6.08 -16.27
N ASN A 142 19.18 -4.92 -16.40
CA ASN A 142 20.32 -4.74 -17.28
C ASN A 142 21.66 -5.22 -16.68
N GLY A 143 21.66 -5.76 -15.45
CA GLY A 143 22.87 -6.25 -14.78
C GLY A 143 23.76 -5.15 -14.20
N GLU A 144 23.20 -3.98 -13.92
CA GLU A 144 23.93 -2.82 -13.36
C GLU A 144 23.42 -2.42 -11.97
N PRO A 145 23.64 -3.27 -10.95
CA PRO A 145 23.03 -3.10 -9.64
C PRO A 145 23.68 -1.99 -8.79
N GLU A 146 24.84 -1.48 -9.20
CA GLU A 146 25.66 -0.58 -8.39
C GLU A 146 24.95 0.75 -8.07
N ILE A 147 24.22 1.33 -9.03
CA ILE A 147 23.40 2.52 -8.79
C ILE A 147 22.32 2.27 -7.72
N VAL A 148 21.71 1.08 -7.73
CA VAL A 148 20.64 0.72 -6.79
C VAL A 148 21.21 0.52 -5.39
N LYS A 149 22.37 -0.16 -5.28
CA LYS A 149 23.09 -0.28 -4.02
C LYS A 149 23.44 1.09 -3.42
N ASN A 150 23.99 1.97 -4.25
CA ASN A 150 24.38 3.31 -3.82
C ASN A 150 23.17 4.14 -3.41
N PHE A 151 22.08 4.11 -4.16
CA PHE A 151 20.81 4.73 -3.78
C PHE A 151 20.33 4.23 -2.42
N LEU A 152 20.21 2.90 -2.22
CA LEU A 152 19.72 2.29 -0.99
C LEU A 152 20.53 2.72 0.24
N LEU A 153 21.87 2.72 0.13
CA LEU A 153 22.77 3.14 1.20
C LEU A 153 22.73 4.64 1.47
N LYS A 154 22.58 5.48 0.43
CA LYS A 154 22.48 6.93 0.60
C LYS A 154 21.16 7.33 1.23
N THR A 155 20.04 6.77 0.79
CA THR A 155 18.74 7.05 1.43
C THR A 155 18.68 6.52 2.87
N LEU A 156 19.36 5.41 3.15
CA LEU A 156 19.52 4.90 4.52
C LEU A 156 20.38 5.84 5.39
N HIS A 157 21.44 6.41 4.83
CA HIS A 157 22.22 7.46 5.52
C HIS A 157 21.36 8.68 5.85
N LEU A 158 20.51 9.12 4.90
CA LEU A 158 19.54 10.21 5.12
C LEU A 158 18.50 9.86 6.19
N GLN A 159 18.07 8.60 6.28
CA GLN A 159 17.20 8.13 7.36
C GLN A 159 17.83 8.37 8.75
N GLY A 160 19.15 8.30 8.87
CA GLY A 160 19.88 8.54 10.12
C GLY A 160 19.92 10.00 10.56
N TRP A 161 19.46 10.95 9.74
CA TRP A 161 19.53 12.38 10.05
C TRP A 161 18.55 12.80 11.14
N GLU A 162 18.88 13.89 11.84
CA GLU A 162 17.91 14.58 12.68
C GLU A 162 16.98 15.41 11.81
N LYS A 163 15.69 15.04 11.80
CA LYS A 163 14.67 15.66 10.95
C LYS A 163 13.71 16.46 11.81
N ARG A 164 13.46 17.71 11.43
CA ARG A 164 12.57 18.61 12.18
C ARG A 164 11.67 19.38 11.24
N VAL A 165 10.40 19.45 11.58
CA VAL A 165 9.43 20.38 10.98
C VAL A 165 9.07 21.39 12.07
N ASP A 166 9.50 22.64 11.89
CA ASP A 166 9.40 23.70 12.89
C ASP A 166 9.95 23.25 14.27
N ARG A 167 9.07 22.99 15.24
CA ARG A 167 9.42 22.54 16.62
C ARG A 167 9.19 21.05 16.86
N PHE A 168 8.80 20.29 15.84
CA PHE A 168 8.49 18.87 15.95
C PHE A 168 9.61 18.02 15.33
N LYS A 169 10.13 17.05 16.10
CA LYS A 169 11.12 16.08 15.62
C LYS A 169 10.40 14.90 14.98
N LEU A 170 10.73 14.58 13.73
CA LEU A 170 10.11 13.45 13.02
C LEU A 170 10.62 12.11 13.55
N GLY A 171 9.87 11.05 13.27
CA GLY A 171 10.23 9.68 13.62
C GLY A 171 11.56 9.24 13.00
N ALA A 172 12.34 8.46 13.75
CA ALA A 172 13.67 8.02 13.30
C ALA A 172 13.62 7.23 11.99
N GLY A 173 12.59 6.40 11.79
CA GLY A 173 12.42 5.58 10.58
C GLY A 173 11.92 6.31 9.33
N VAL A 174 11.58 7.61 9.42
CA VAL A 174 11.02 8.36 8.28
C VAL A 174 12.04 8.41 7.14
N MET A 175 11.65 7.94 5.96
CA MET A 175 12.45 8.06 4.74
C MET A 175 12.14 9.39 4.03
N PRO A 176 13.10 9.99 3.33
CA PRO A 176 12.84 11.22 2.58
C PRO A 176 11.90 10.95 1.39
N ALA A 177 11.17 11.97 0.95
CA ALA A 177 10.45 11.96 -0.32
C ALA A 177 11.45 11.96 -1.48
N SER A 178 12.42 12.88 -1.39
CA SER A 178 13.44 13.12 -2.40
C SER A 178 14.75 13.62 -1.79
N PHE A 179 15.80 13.62 -2.59
CA PHE A 179 17.05 14.30 -2.26
C PHE A 179 17.72 14.86 -3.52
N LYS A 180 18.62 15.83 -3.34
CA LYS A 180 19.48 16.36 -4.39
C LYS A 180 20.94 16.46 -3.96
N VAL A 181 21.80 16.48 -4.96
CA VAL A 181 23.24 16.71 -4.80
C VAL A 181 23.52 18.16 -5.17
N LEU A 182 24.08 18.92 -4.22
CA LEU A 182 24.60 20.26 -4.49
C LEU A 182 26.11 20.18 -4.68
N HIS A 183 26.57 20.61 -5.85
CA HIS A 183 28.00 20.69 -6.16
C HIS A 183 28.53 22.10 -5.84
N ASP A 184 29.51 22.18 -4.96
CA ASP A 184 30.28 23.41 -4.75
C ASP A 184 31.46 23.45 -5.73
N PRO A 185 31.43 24.31 -6.78
CA PRO A 185 32.48 24.35 -7.80
C PRO A 185 33.81 24.89 -7.26
N VAL A 186 33.78 25.67 -6.17
CA VAL A 186 34.97 26.28 -5.58
C VAL A 186 35.67 25.28 -4.67
N ARG A 187 34.91 24.60 -3.80
CA ARG A 187 35.44 23.62 -2.85
C ARG A 187 35.60 22.22 -3.47
N LYS A 188 35.00 22.00 -4.64
CA LYS A 188 34.90 20.69 -5.31
C LYS A 188 34.31 19.62 -4.39
N THR A 189 33.29 20.00 -3.62
CA THR A 189 32.63 19.13 -2.65
C THR A 189 31.16 18.97 -2.99
N ASP A 190 30.70 17.73 -2.93
CA ASP A 190 29.27 17.40 -3.07
C ASP A 190 28.62 17.29 -1.69
N THR A 191 27.47 17.94 -1.53
CA THR A 191 26.61 17.84 -0.35
C THR A 191 25.24 17.29 -0.73
N LEU A 192 24.65 16.50 0.16
CA LEU A 192 23.28 16.01 0.00
C LEU A 192 22.33 16.96 0.71
N VAL A 193 21.16 17.18 0.12
CA VAL A 193 20.02 17.82 0.75
C VAL A 193 18.81 16.93 0.53
N ALA A 194 18.09 16.60 1.58
CA ALA A 194 16.92 15.73 1.53
C ALA A 194 15.67 16.51 1.94
N ASP A 195 14.52 16.12 1.40
CA ASP A 195 13.21 16.64 1.77
C ASP A 195 12.40 15.50 2.41
N PHE A 196 12.00 15.66 3.67
CA PHE A 196 11.16 14.73 4.41
C PHE A 196 9.69 15.18 4.47
N GLY A 197 9.33 16.23 3.72
CA GLY A 197 8.01 16.86 3.70
C GLY A 197 8.03 18.29 4.27
N GLU A 198 9.15 18.76 4.81
CA GLU A 198 9.29 20.13 5.32
C GLU A 198 9.27 21.18 4.21
N SER A 199 9.78 20.83 3.02
CA SER A 199 9.80 21.71 1.84
C SER A 199 8.70 21.37 0.84
N ALA A 200 8.05 20.22 1.00
CA ALA A 200 6.98 19.76 0.14
C ALA A 200 5.76 20.70 0.17
N ILE A 201 5.15 20.92 -1.00
CA ILE A 201 3.94 21.71 -1.12
C ILE A 201 2.82 21.05 -0.29
N GLY A 202 2.23 21.80 0.63
CA GLY A 202 1.21 21.28 1.54
C GLY A 202 1.74 20.43 2.70
N ARG A 203 3.08 20.33 2.87
CA ARG A 203 3.74 19.56 3.93
C ARG A 203 3.31 18.09 3.98
N VAL A 204 3.14 17.49 2.80
CA VAL A 204 2.74 16.09 2.67
C VAL A 204 3.81 15.14 3.19
N ALA A 205 3.38 14.08 3.86
CA ALA A 205 4.27 13.07 4.41
C ALA A 205 4.47 11.92 3.41
N PRO A 206 5.72 11.57 3.04
CA PRO A 206 6.01 10.52 2.05
C PRO A 206 5.97 9.13 2.70
N VAL A 207 4.76 8.66 3.03
CA VAL A 207 4.57 7.36 3.71
C VAL A 207 5.04 6.19 2.84
N ASP A 208 4.83 6.29 1.53
CA ASP A 208 5.21 5.28 0.54
C ASP A 208 6.73 5.09 0.39
N SER A 209 7.55 6.13 0.62
CA SER A 209 9.01 6.05 0.47
C SER A 209 9.65 4.94 1.31
N GLY A 210 9.18 4.74 2.54
CA GLY A 210 9.66 3.66 3.41
C GLY A 210 9.36 2.27 2.84
N PHE A 211 8.15 2.09 2.30
CA PHE A 211 7.74 0.82 1.71
C PHE A 211 8.48 0.54 0.42
N TRP A 212 8.61 1.54 -0.46
CA TRP A 212 9.39 1.42 -1.68
C TRP A 212 10.86 1.08 -1.41
N TRP A 213 11.47 1.66 -0.38
CA TRP A 213 12.84 1.31 -0.01
C TRP A 213 12.99 -0.16 0.39
N ILE A 214 12.09 -0.70 1.22
CA ILE A 214 12.10 -2.13 1.61
C ILE A 214 11.85 -3.03 0.39
N ILE A 215 10.90 -2.66 -0.47
CA ILE A 215 10.58 -3.41 -1.70
C ILE A 215 11.78 -3.41 -2.65
N LEU A 216 12.46 -2.27 -2.79
CA LEU A 216 13.62 -2.14 -3.67
C LEU A 216 14.85 -2.89 -3.15
N LEU A 217 15.08 -2.90 -1.83
CA LEU A 217 16.10 -3.73 -1.20
C LEU A 217 15.85 -5.22 -1.49
N ARG A 218 14.58 -5.66 -1.45
CA ARG A 218 14.22 -7.02 -1.84
C ARG A 218 14.45 -7.29 -3.33
N ALA A 219 14.11 -6.34 -4.19
CA ALA A 219 14.34 -6.47 -5.63
C ALA A 219 15.85 -6.58 -5.94
N TYR A 220 16.68 -5.76 -5.28
CA TYR A 220 18.14 -5.83 -5.38
C TYR A 220 18.64 -7.23 -5.00
N THR A 221 18.34 -7.71 -3.79
CA THR A 221 18.83 -9.01 -3.29
C THR A 221 18.38 -10.18 -4.17
N LYS A 222 17.15 -10.12 -4.70
CA LYS A 222 16.64 -11.12 -5.63
C LYS A 222 17.29 -11.08 -7.01
N SER A 223 17.61 -9.88 -7.51
CA SER A 223 18.22 -9.72 -8.83
C SER A 223 19.70 -10.06 -8.83
N THR A 224 20.43 -9.73 -7.76
CA THR A 224 21.88 -9.92 -7.67
C THR A 224 22.29 -11.24 -7.01
N GLY A 225 21.40 -11.82 -6.19
CA GLY A 225 21.75 -12.93 -5.28
C GLY A 225 22.62 -12.51 -4.09
N ASP A 226 23.01 -11.23 -4.00
CA ASP A 226 23.82 -10.69 -2.92
C ASP A 226 22.96 -10.35 -1.71
N LEU A 227 23.00 -11.22 -0.69
CA LEU A 227 22.29 -11.02 0.58
C LEU A 227 23.05 -10.08 1.53
N SER A 228 24.35 -9.84 1.31
CA SER A 228 25.21 -9.13 2.27
C SER A 228 24.73 -7.71 2.55
N LEU A 229 24.16 -7.04 1.54
CA LEU A 229 23.60 -5.69 1.71
C LEU A 229 22.42 -5.70 2.69
N ALA A 230 21.42 -6.56 2.47
CA ALA A 230 20.25 -6.64 3.35
C ALA A 230 20.62 -7.15 4.75
N GLU A 231 21.60 -8.03 4.84
CA GLU A 231 22.12 -8.60 6.09
C GLU A 231 23.02 -7.66 6.91
N SER A 232 23.43 -6.53 6.32
CA SER A 232 24.22 -5.51 7.01
C SER A 232 23.46 -4.92 8.20
N SER A 233 24.20 -4.53 9.25
CA SER A 233 23.62 -3.94 10.46
C SER A 233 22.78 -2.71 10.16
N ASP A 234 23.23 -1.89 9.20
CA ASP A 234 22.56 -0.65 8.84
C ASP A 234 21.23 -0.92 8.14
N CYS A 235 21.20 -1.85 7.17
CA CYS A 235 19.95 -2.21 6.49
C CYS A 235 18.95 -2.91 7.43
N GLN A 236 19.42 -3.79 8.31
CA GLN A 236 18.58 -4.42 9.33
C GLN A 236 17.96 -3.38 10.25
N LYS A 237 18.76 -2.44 10.74
CA LYS A 237 18.28 -1.32 11.57
C LYS A 237 17.31 -0.43 10.80
N GLY A 238 17.61 -0.10 9.55
CA GLY A 238 16.75 0.72 8.69
C GLY A 238 15.37 0.11 8.48
N MET A 239 15.31 -1.19 8.18
CA MET A 239 14.05 -1.95 8.09
C MET A 239 13.29 -1.91 9.43
N LYS A 240 13.95 -2.27 10.55
CA LYS A 240 13.33 -2.26 11.89
C LYS A 240 12.75 -0.87 12.23
N LEU A 241 13.44 0.22 11.90
CA LEU A 241 12.97 1.58 12.15
C LEU A 241 11.73 1.95 11.32
N ILE A 242 11.69 1.60 10.03
CA ILE A 242 10.49 1.82 9.18
C ILE A 242 9.31 1.01 9.73
N LEU A 243 9.54 -0.27 10.03
CA LEU A 243 8.52 -1.19 10.53
C LEU A 243 7.95 -0.74 11.87
N THR A 244 8.79 -0.21 12.75
CA THR A 244 8.37 0.32 14.05
C THR A 244 7.37 1.47 13.88
N LEU A 245 7.55 2.35 12.88
CA LEU A 245 6.61 3.45 12.63
C LEU A 245 5.24 2.97 12.14
N CYS A 246 5.18 1.93 11.29
CA CYS A 246 3.91 1.45 10.75
C CYS A 246 3.22 0.35 11.59
N LEU A 247 3.96 -0.28 12.51
CA LEU A 247 3.45 -1.31 13.43
C LEU A 247 3.25 -0.79 14.85
N SER A 248 3.46 0.51 15.11
CA SER A 248 3.22 1.10 16.42
C SER A 248 1.75 0.95 16.83
N GLU A 249 1.54 0.71 18.12
CA GLU A 249 0.20 0.73 18.71
C GLU A 249 -0.36 2.15 18.74
N GLY A 250 -1.67 2.27 18.67
CA GLY A 250 -2.37 3.56 18.68
C GLY A 250 -3.87 3.36 18.92
N PHE A 251 -4.63 4.41 18.73
CA PHE A 251 -6.10 4.38 18.85
C PHE A 251 -6.81 3.75 17.65
N ASP A 252 -6.05 3.37 16.62
CA ASP A 252 -6.61 2.80 15.40
C ASP A 252 -7.23 1.42 15.70
N THR A 253 -8.48 1.24 15.30
CA THR A 253 -9.22 0.00 15.46
C THR A 253 -9.16 -0.88 14.22
N PHE A 254 -8.45 -0.43 13.19
CA PHE A 254 -8.24 -1.15 11.93
C PHE A 254 -6.80 -1.66 11.81
N PRO A 255 -6.58 -2.80 11.12
CA PRO A 255 -5.22 -3.29 10.86
C PRO A 255 -4.49 -2.50 9.78
N THR A 256 -5.23 -1.72 8.98
CA THR A 256 -4.74 -0.80 7.95
C THR A 256 -4.00 0.39 8.55
N LEU A 257 -3.16 1.04 7.76
CA LEU A 257 -2.39 2.19 8.18
C LEU A 257 -3.16 3.48 7.91
N LEU A 258 -3.53 4.21 8.98
CA LEU A 258 -4.15 5.51 8.89
C LEU A 258 -3.22 6.54 8.24
N CYS A 259 -3.73 7.24 7.24
CA CYS A 259 -2.98 8.18 6.42
C CYS A 259 -3.67 9.54 6.28
N ALA A 260 -2.87 10.60 6.23
CA ALA A 260 -3.32 11.91 5.77
C ALA A 260 -3.53 11.91 4.25
N ASP A 261 -4.22 12.93 3.72
CA ASP A 261 -4.33 13.13 2.28
C ASP A 261 -2.95 13.46 1.68
N GLY A 262 -2.73 13.14 0.40
CA GLY A 262 -1.46 13.44 -0.26
C GLY A 262 -0.27 12.56 0.15
N CYS A 263 -0.48 11.39 0.75
CA CYS A 263 0.58 10.58 1.39
C CYS A 263 1.25 9.52 0.51
N SER A 264 0.75 9.33 -0.72
CA SER A 264 1.19 8.29 -1.66
C SER A 264 1.74 8.93 -2.94
N MET A 265 1.81 8.19 -4.06
CA MET A 265 2.09 8.76 -5.39
C MET A 265 1.25 10.02 -5.65
N ILE A 266 0.00 10.00 -5.21
CA ILE A 266 -0.88 11.17 -5.16
C ILE A 266 -0.43 12.06 -4.01
N ASP A 267 0.41 13.05 -4.32
CA ASP A 267 1.04 13.98 -3.36
C ASP A 267 0.26 15.29 -3.13
N ARG A 268 -1.04 15.28 -3.47
CA ARG A 268 -1.96 16.42 -3.32
C ARG A 268 -3.29 15.96 -2.76
N ARG A 269 -4.09 16.92 -2.27
CA ARG A 269 -5.41 16.64 -1.70
C ARG A 269 -6.36 16.07 -2.74
N MET A 270 -6.71 14.79 -2.60
CA MET A 270 -7.52 14.03 -3.56
C MET A 270 -8.55 13.12 -2.86
N GLY A 271 -8.78 13.33 -1.57
CA GLY A 271 -9.66 12.49 -0.78
C GLY A 271 -9.06 11.13 -0.48
N VAL A 272 -7.73 10.98 -0.55
CA VAL A 272 -7.05 9.71 -0.27
C VAL A 272 -6.64 9.56 1.20
N TYR A 273 -7.17 10.42 2.09
CA TYR A 273 -7.04 10.26 3.54
C TYR A 273 -7.78 9.03 4.07
N GLY A 274 -7.44 8.57 5.28
CA GLY A 274 -8.00 7.36 5.87
C GLY A 274 -7.13 6.16 5.54
N TYR A 275 -7.66 5.20 4.78
CA TYR A 275 -6.99 3.93 4.50
C TYR A 275 -6.90 3.67 2.99
N PRO A 276 -6.10 4.45 2.23
CA PRO A 276 -6.04 4.33 0.78
C PRO A 276 -5.41 3.01 0.34
N ILE A 277 -6.04 2.31 -0.62
CA ILE A 277 -5.61 1.00 -1.13
C ILE A 277 -4.14 0.98 -1.56
N GLU A 278 -3.64 2.08 -2.14
CA GLU A 278 -2.26 2.22 -2.56
C GLU A 278 -1.28 2.00 -1.39
N ILE A 279 -1.50 2.71 -0.27
CA ILE A 279 -0.67 2.56 0.93
C ILE A 279 -0.86 1.17 1.54
N GLN A 280 -2.10 0.65 1.59
CA GLN A 280 -2.35 -0.64 2.21
C GLN A 280 -1.67 -1.79 1.44
N ALA A 281 -1.71 -1.74 0.11
CA ALA A 281 -1.05 -2.71 -0.76
C ALA A 281 0.48 -2.62 -0.66
N LEU A 282 1.05 -1.40 -0.66
CA LEU A 282 2.48 -1.18 -0.46
C LEU A 282 2.96 -1.63 0.92
N PHE A 283 2.18 -1.33 1.96
CA PHE A 283 2.46 -1.76 3.33
C PHE A 283 2.47 -3.28 3.42
N PHE A 284 1.47 -3.96 2.85
CA PHE A 284 1.43 -5.42 2.80
C PHE A 284 2.65 -6.01 2.07
N MET A 285 3.01 -5.46 0.91
CA MET A 285 4.17 -5.90 0.14
C MET A 285 5.48 -5.68 0.92
N ALA A 286 5.65 -4.53 1.55
CA ALA A 286 6.82 -4.21 2.37
C ALA A 286 6.95 -5.15 3.58
N LEU A 287 5.85 -5.46 4.28
CA LEU A 287 5.83 -6.45 5.35
C LEU A 287 6.28 -7.83 4.87
N ARG A 288 5.78 -8.31 3.72
CA ARG A 288 6.22 -9.58 3.13
C ARG A 288 7.70 -9.55 2.71
N CYS A 289 8.17 -8.43 2.18
CA CYS A 289 9.57 -8.27 1.81
C CYS A 289 10.48 -8.26 3.04
N ALA A 290 10.11 -7.53 4.09
CA ALA A 290 10.86 -7.46 5.34
C ALA A 290 10.94 -8.83 6.02
N LEU A 291 9.84 -9.58 6.08
CA LEU A 291 9.80 -10.93 6.67
C LEU A 291 10.83 -11.87 6.01
N ALA A 292 11.09 -11.70 4.71
CA ALA A 292 12.05 -12.51 3.97
C ALA A 292 13.52 -12.05 4.10
N MET A 293 13.78 -10.90 4.71
CA MET A 293 15.13 -10.30 4.79
C MET A 293 15.58 -10.01 6.23
N LEU A 294 14.68 -9.97 7.21
CA LEU A 294 15.02 -9.72 8.60
C LEU A 294 15.72 -10.92 9.24
N LYS A 295 16.82 -10.63 9.94
CA LYS A 295 17.52 -11.60 10.79
C LYS A 295 16.74 -11.84 12.08
N GLN A 296 16.78 -13.08 12.55
CA GLN A 296 16.11 -13.53 13.78
C GLN A 296 17.11 -13.96 14.85
N ASP A 297 18.34 -13.42 14.78
CA ASP A 297 19.45 -13.81 15.64
C ASP A 297 19.27 -13.29 17.07
N ASP A 298 18.55 -12.17 17.24
CA ASP A 298 18.25 -11.53 18.52
C ASP A 298 16.74 -11.57 18.86
N ALA A 299 16.42 -11.28 20.12
CA ALA A 299 15.04 -11.25 20.61
C ALA A 299 14.20 -10.17 19.90
N GLU A 300 14.81 -9.01 19.61
CA GLU A 300 14.15 -7.91 18.91
C GLU A 300 13.71 -8.29 17.50
N GLY A 301 14.56 -9.00 16.75
CA GLY A 301 14.29 -9.50 15.41
C GLY A 301 13.17 -10.52 15.40
N LYS A 302 13.16 -11.44 16.38
CA LYS A 302 12.06 -12.41 16.56
C LYS A 302 10.74 -11.72 16.87
N GLU A 303 10.72 -10.77 17.80
CA GLU A 303 9.52 -9.99 18.15
C GLU A 303 9.01 -9.19 16.93
N CYS A 304 9.91 -8.55 16.19
CA CYS A 304 9.56 -7.82 14.98
C CYS A 304 8.90 -8.74 13.94
N VAL A 305 9.48 -9.92 13.70
CA VAL A 305 8.91 -10.94 12.80
C VAL A 305 7.53 -11.42 13.25
N GLU A 306 7.33 -11.66 14.55
CA GLU A 306 6.02 -12.04 15.09
C GLU A 306 4.96 -10.94 14.88
N ARG A 307 5.33 -9.67 15.11
CA ARG A 307 4.44 -8.53 14.88
C ARG A 307 4.08 -8.38 13.41
N ILE A 308 5.05 -8.57 12.51
CA ILE A 308 4.82 -8.59 11.06
C ILE A 308 3.84 -9.70 10.69
N ALA A 309 4.05 -10.93 11.17
CA ALA A 309 3.18 -12.07 10.85
C ALA A 309 1.74 -11.85 11.33
N LYS A 310 1.56 -11.37 12.58
CA LYS A 310 0.24 -11.01 13.12
C LYS A 310 -0.45 -9.94 12.28
N ARG A 311 0.28 -8.88 11.90
CA ARG A 311 -0.27 -7.79 11.08
C ARG A 311 -0.61 -8.25 9.66
N LEU A 312 0.23 -9.05 9.03
CA LEU A 312 -0.03 -9.63 7.70
C LEU A 312 -1.31 -10.45 7.68
N HIS A 313 -1.56 -11.26 8.71
CA HIS A 313 -2.79 -12.04 8.82
C HIS A 313 -4.03 -11.14 8.91
N ALA A 314 -3.99 -10.14 9.80
CA ALA A 314 -5.10 -9.20 9.97
C ALA A 314 -5.36 -8.35 8.71
N LEU A 315 -4.30 -7.86 8.05
CA LEU A 315 -4.40 -7.13 6.77
C LEU A 315 -4.99 -8.00 5.67
N THR A 316 -4.51 -9.25 5.52
CA THR A 316 -5.02 -10.17 4.49
C THR A 316 -6.52 -10.35 4.60
N TYR A 317 -7.00 -10.66 5.81
CA TYR A 317 -8.43 -10.81 6.06
C TYR A 317 -9.19 -9.51 5.77
N HIS A 318 -8.71 -8.38 6.30
CA HIS A 318 -9.39 -7.10 6.19
C HIS A 318 -9.50 -6.62 4.74
N MET A 319 -8.41 -6.64 3.99
CA MET A 319 -8.38 -6.19 2.60
C MET A 319 -9.26 -7.08 1.72
N ARG A 320 -9.14 -8.40 1.83
CA ARG A 320 -9.94 -9.33 1.00
C ARG A 320 -11.43 -9.32 1.32
N SER A 321 -11.80 -9.03 2.56
CA SER A 321 -13.21 -9.07 2.98
C SER A 321 -13.93 -7.73 2.80
N TYR A 322 -13.22 -6.61 2.93
CA TYR A 322 -13.86 -5.29 3.00
C TYR A 322 -13.47 -4.32 1.89
N PHE A 323 -12.28 -4.46 1.31
CA PHE A 323 -11.87 -3.63 0.17
C PHE A 323 -12.24 -4.27 -1.16
N TRP A 324 -12.49 -5.58 -1.21
CA TRP A 324 -12.88 -6.24 -2.44
C TRP A 324 -14.29 -5.85 -2.88
N LEU A 325 -14.45 -5.52 -4.15
CA LEU A 325 -15.73 -5.22 -4.78
C LEU A 325 -15.84 -5.91 -6.14
N ASP A 326 -16.86 -6.74 -6.28
CA ASP A 326 -17.33 -7.29 -7.53
C ASP A 326 -18.85 -7.08 -7.64
N PHE A 327 -19.47 -7.57 -8.71
CA PHE A 327 -20.91 -7.43 -8.93
C PHE A 327 -21.76 -8.00 -7.79
N GLN A 328 -21.36 -9.14 -7.20
CA GLN A 328 -22.11 -9.75 -6.10
C GLN A 328 -21.97 -8.91 -4.83
N GLN A 329 -20.74 -8.52 -4.49
CA GLN A 329 -20.47 -7.72 -3.31
C GLN A 329 -21.11 -6.33 -3.39
N LEU A 330 -21.17 -5.72 -4.58
CA LEU A 330 -21.89 -4.46 -4.82
C LEU A 330 -23.38 -4.62 -4.54
N ASN A 331 -24.01 -5.70 -5.02
CA ASN A 331 -25.41 -5.99 -4.73
C ASN A 331 -25.68 -6.20 -3.23
N ASP A 332 -24.74 -6.82 -2.52
CA ASP A 332 -24.86 -7.02 -1.07
C ASP A 332 -24.76 -5.70 -0.31
N ILE A 333 -23.79 -4.83 -0.68
CA ILE A 333 -23.63 -3.48 -0.08
C ILE A 333 -24.85 -2.60 -0.36
N TYR A 334 -25.39 -2.65 -1.58
CA TYR A 334 -26.61 -1.92 -1.94
C TYR A 334 -27.83 -2.30 -1.08
N ARG A 335 -27.82 -3.51 -0.50
CA ARG A 335 -28.90 -4.04 0.34
C ARG A 335 -28.61 -3.96 1.84
N TYR A 336 -27.53 -3.28 2.23
CA TYR A 336 -27.18 -3.12 3.63
C TYR A 336 -28.30 -2.45 4.42
N LYS A 337 -28.45 -2.92 5.66
CA LYS A 337 -29.15 -2.17 6.69
C LYS A 337 -28.15 -1.25 7.38
N THR A 338 -28.64 -0.12 7.87
CA THR A 338 -27.84 0.87 8.60
C THR A 338 -28.10 0.74 10.10
N GLU A 339 -27.26 1.40 10.90
CA GLU A 339 -27.37 1.43 12.37
C GLU A 339 -27.26 0.04 13.02
N GLU A 340 -26.44 -0.84 12.43
CA GLU A 340 -26.17 -2.16 12.98
C GLU A 340 -25.19 -2.08 14.15
N TYR A 341 -25.67 -2.31 15.37
CA TYR A 341 -24.85 -2.33 16.59
C TYR A 341 -24.71 -3.76 17.13
N SER A 342 -23.81 -4.55 16.54
CA SER A 342 -23.47 -5.90 17.04
C SER A 342 -22.16 -6.43 16.47
N HIS A 343 -21.55 -7.42 17.14
CA HIS A 343 -20.39 -8.14 16.59
C HIS A 343 -20.72 -8.99 15.35
N THR A 344 -22.01 -9.29 15.14
CA THR A 344 -22.52 -10.06 14.00
C THR A 344 -23.08 -9.15 12.89
N ALA A 345 -22.79 -7.85 12.95
CA ALA A 345 -23.20 -6.89 11.92
C ALA A 345 -22.61 -7.27 10.55
N VAL A 346 -23.43 -7.17 9.51
CA VAL A 346 -23.04 -7.32 8.11
C VAL A 346 -22.44 -6.00 7.64
N ASN A 347 -23.12 -4.87 7.90
CA ASN A 347 -22.63 -3.54 7.55
C ASN A 347 -21.68 -2.99 8.63
N LYS A 348 -20.48 -3.58 8.73
CA LYS A 348 -19.52 -3.29 9.81
C LYS A 348 -19.04 -1.84 9.88
N PHE A 349 -19.14 -1.10 8.78
CA PHE A 349 -18.66 0.28 8.69
C PHE A 349 -19.81 1.30 8.65
N ASN A 350 -21.06 0.86 8.81
CA ASN A 350 -22.26 1.70 8.69
C ASN A 350 -22.29 2.53 7.39
N VAL A 351 -21.99 1.88 6.26
CA VAL A 351 -22.07 2.51 4.93
C VAL A 351 -23.53 2.72 4.59
N ILE A 352 -23.88 3.92 4.13
CA ILE A 352 -25.24 4.26 3.70
C ILE A 352 -25.39 3.84 2.23
N PRO A 353 -26.29 2.90 1.88
CA PRO A 353 -26.45 2.45 0.49
C PRO A 353 -26.74 3.58 -0.50
N ASP A 354 -27.53 4.58 -0.08
CA ASP A 354 -27.86 5.75 -0.90
C ASP A 354 -26.65 6.65 -1.21
N SER A 355 -25.50 6.42 -0.55
CA SER A 355 -24.25 7.13 -0.83
C SER A 355 -23.37 6.47 -1.90
N ILE A 356 -23.76 5.28 -2.40
CA ILE A 356 -23.06 4.62 -3.51
C ILE A 356 -23.25 5.46 -4.77
N PRO A 357 -22.17 5.91 -5.44
CA PRO A 357 -22.29 6.71 -6.65
C PRO A 357 -22.91 5.94 -7.83
N ASP A 358 -23.78 6.59 -8.59
CA ASP A 358 -24.50 5.96 -9.73
C ASP A 358 -23.56 5.32 -10.76
N TRP A 359 -22.41 5.96 -11.03
CA TRP A 359 -21.43 5.46 -12.00
C TRP A 359 -20.92 4.05 -11.67
N VAL A 360 -20.94 3.65 -10.39
CA VAL A 360 -20.43 2.34 -9.95
C VAL A 360 -21.28 1.22 -10.52
N PHE A 361 -22.60 1.40 -10.61
CA PHE A 361 -23.52 0.39 -11.14
C PHE A 361 -23.31 0.16 -12.63
N ASP A 362 -23.06 1.23 -13.40
CA ASP A 362 -22.79 1.14 -14.83
C ASP A 362 -21.36 0.64 -15.11
N PHE A 363 -20.41 1.02 -14.27
CA PHE A 363 -19.01 0.64 -14.40
C PHE A 363 -18.77 -0.83 -14.04
N MET A 364 -19.44 -1.40 -13.03
CA MET A 364 -19.17 -2.76 -12.58
C MET A 364 -19.62 -3.81 -13.63
N PRO A 365 -18.71 -4.59 -14.25
CA PRO A 365 -19.10 -5.64 -15.18
C PRO A 365 -19.66 -6.87 -14.43
N THR A 366 -20.36 -7.75 -15.15
CA THR A 366 -20.85 -9.02 -14.58
C THR A 366 -19.72 -10.00 -14.24
N ARG A 367 -18.57 -9.87 -14.91
CA ARG A 367 -17.33 -10.61 -14.65
C ARG A 367 -16.21 -9.62 -14.44
N GLY A 368 -15.60 -9.68 -13.26
CA GLY A 368 -14.53 -8.78 -12.85
C GLY A 368 -14.79 -8.18 -11.48
N GLY A 369 -13.78 -7.48 -10.95
CA GLY A 369 -13.83 -6.84 -9.65
C GLY A 369 -12.50 -6.18 -9.32
N TYR A 370 -12.47 -5.37 -8.27
CA TYR A 370 -11.26 -4.66 -7.85
C TYR A 370 -11.28 -4.36 -6.36
N PHE A 371 -10.12 -3.96 -5.84
CA PHE A 371 -10.03 -3.35 -4.52
C PHE A 371 -10.38 -1.86 -4.61
N ILE A 372 -11.41 -1.45 -3.88
CA ILE A 372 -11.87 -0.05 -3.82
C ILE A 372 -10.83 0.86 -3.17
N GLY A 373 -10.94 2.16 -3.46
CA GLY A 373 -9.95 3.16 -3.07
C GLY A 373 -9.75 3.30 -1.56
N ASN A 374 -10.81 3.19 -0.76
CA ASN A 374 -10.76 3.43 0.67
C ASN A 374 -11.94 2.80 1.41
N VAL A 375 -11.71 2.35 2.63
CA VAL A 375 -12.76 1.90 3.57
C VAL A 375 -12.46 2.48 4.94
N SER A 376 -13.37 3.27 5.48
CA SER A 376 -13.23 3.90 6.80
C SER A 376 -14.60 3.99 7.50
N PRO A 377 -14.69 4.38 8.79
CA PRO A 377 -15.97 4.56 9.46
C PRO A 377 -16.94 5.44 8.66
N ALA A 378 -18.12 4.92 8.35
CA ALA A 378 -19.18 5.54 7.56
C ALA A 378 -18.78 6.02 6.15
N ARG A 379 -17.70 5.46 5.56
CA ARG A 379 -17.22 5.88 4.23
C ARG A 379 -16.60 4.72 3.45
N MET A 380 -17.02 4.59 2.20
CA MET A 380 -16.34 3.81 1.18
C MET A 380 -16.07 4.70 -0.03
N ASP A 381 -14.81 4.72 -0.47
CA ASP A 381 -14.42 5.40 -1.71
C ASP A 381 -14.34 4.35 -2.81
N PHE A 382 -15.38 4.33 -3.65
CA PHE A 382 -15.53 3.34 -4.72
C PHE A 382 -14.58 3.55 -5.89
N ARG A 383 -13.82 4.66 -5.96
CA ARG A 383 -12.91 4.89 -7.09
C ARG A 383 -11.91 3.75 -7.24
N TRP A 384 -11.64 3.37 -8.48
CA TRP A 384 -10.59 2.43 -8.82
C TRP A 384 -9.25 3.16 -8.82
N PHE A 385 -8.21 2.56 -8.22
CA PHE A 385 -6.84 3.07 -8.22
C PHE A 385 -5.89 2.04 -8.80
N ALA A 386 -5.18 2.42 -9.86
CA ALA A 386 -4.32 1.52 -10.62
C ALA A 386 -3.22 0.90 -9.76
N LEU A 387 -2.44 1.75 -9.07
CA LEU A 387 -1.25 1.33 -8.33
C LEU A 387 -1.61 0.34 -7.22
N GLY A 388 -2.65 0.64 -6.44
CA GLY A 388 -3.11 -0.22 -5.36
C GLY A 388 -3.54 -1.62 -5.85
N ASN A 389 -4.30 -1.69 -6.95
CA ASN A 389 -4.73 -2.96 -7.53
C ASN A 389 -3.55 -3.75 -8.13
N CYS A 390 -2.63 -3.09 -8.84
CA CYS A 390 -1.45 -3.75 -9.40
C CYS A 390 -0.55 -4.32 -8.29
N ILE A 391 -0.28 -3.55 -7.24
CA ILE A 391 0.52 -4.01 -6.10
C ILE A 391 -0.21 -5.10 -5.32
N ALA A 392 -1.54 -5.06 -5.22
CA ALA A 392 -2.31 -6.14 -4.60
C ALA A 392 -2.10 -7.48 -5.32
N ILE A 393 -2.03 -7.50 -6.65
CA ILE A 393 -1.70 -8.71 -7.42
C ILE A 393 -0.24 -9.11 -7.21
N LEU A 394 0.71 -8.19 -7.44
CA LEU A 394 2.15 -8.47 -7.38
C LEU A 394 2.61 -8.95 -6.00
N SER A 395 1.96 -8.46 -4.94
CA SER A 395 2.24 -8.85 -3.56
C SER A 395 1.47 -10.07 -3.08
N SER A 396 0.64 -10.69 -3.94
CA SER A 396 -0.34 -11.75 -3.59
C SER A 396 -1.27 -11.40 -2.42
N LEU A 397 -1.56 -10.11 -2.23
CA LEU A 397 -2.66 -9.67 -1.39
C LEU A 397 -3.98 -10.12 -1.99
N ALA A 398 -4.15 -9.94 -3.30
CA ALA A 398 -5.24 -10.52 -4.07
C ALA A 398 -5.12 -12.05 -4.09
N THR A 399 -6.25 -12.77 -4.00
CA THR A 399 -6.26 -14.19 -4.35
C THR A 399 -6.05 -14.37 -5.87
N PRO A 400 -5.74 -15.58 -6.37
CA PRO A 400 -5.68 -15.83 -7.80
C PRO A 400 -6.98 -15.45 -8.53
N GLU A 401 -8.14 -15.74 -7.92
CA GLU A 401 -9.46 -15.40 -8.47
C GLU A 401 -9.68 -13.89 -8.51
N GLN A 402 -9.32 -13.17 -7.44
CA GLN A 402 -9.39 -11.71 -7.40
C GLN A 402 -8.43 -11.08 -8.42
N SER A 403 -7.24 -11.66 -8.60
CA SER A 403 -6.27 -11.18 -9.59
C SER A 403 -6.81 -11.31 -11.01
N MET A 404 -7.37 -12.49 -11.35
CA MET A 404 -8.05 -12.70 -12.63
C MET A 404 -9.22 -11.76 -12.81
N ALA A 405 -10.03 -11.53 -11.77
CA ALA A 405 -11.16 -10.61 -11.82
C ALA A 405 -10.74 -9.13 -12.02
N ILE A 406 -9.59 -8.71 -11.48
CA ILE A 406 -9.02 -7.39 -11.79
C ILE A 406 -8.62 -7.28 -13.27
N MET A 407 -8.05 -8.34 -13.84
CA MET A 407 -7.70 -8.37 -15.27
C MET A 407 -8.95 -8.39 -16.16
N ASP A 408 -9.94 -9.24 -15.83
CA ASP A 408 -11.26 -9.26 -16.50
C ASP A 408 -11.93 -7.87 -16.48
N LEU A 409 -11.81 -7.13 -15.37
CA LEU A 409 -12.31 -5.75 -15.27
C LEU A 409 -11.56 -4.80 -16.22
N ILE A 410 -10.22 -4.85 -16.25
CA ILE A 410 -9.41 -4.00 -17.12
C ILE A 410 -9.71 -4.26 -18.59
N GLU A 411 -9.90 -5.52 -18.97
CA GLU A 411 -10.31 -5.90 -20.33
C GLU A 411 -11.73 -5.41 -20.65
N ALA A 412 -12.68 -5.57 -19.72
CA ALA A 412 -14.07 -5.15 -19.92
C ALA A 412 -14.25 -3.62 -19.94
N ARG A 413 -13.38 -2.87 -19.26
CA ARG A 413 -13.40 -1.41 -19.12
C ARG A 413 -12.13 -0.76 -19.68
N TRP A 414 -11.65 -1.29 -20.79
CA TRP A 414 -10.39 -0.87 -21.40
C TRP A 414 -10.41 0.61 -21.79
N ASP A 415 -11.50 1.09 -22.38
CA ASP A 415 -11.62 2.48 -22.83
C ASP A 415 -11.60 3.46 -21.64
N GLU A 416 -12.21 3.08 -20.52
CA GLU A 416 -12.27 3.90 -19.31
C GLU A 416 -10.94 3.90 -18.53
N LEU A 417 -10.30 2.73 -18.38
CA LEU A 417 -9.13 2.55 -17.52
C LEU A 417 -7.80 2.75 -18.25
N VAL A 418 -7.76 2.50 -19.56
CA VAL A 418 -6.57 2.63 -20.42
C VAL A 418 -6.79 3.71 -21.47
N GLY A 419 -7.83 3.55 -22.30
CA GLY A 419 -8.06 4.40 -23.47
C GLY A 419 -6.86 4.40 -24.42
N GLU A 420 -6.51 5.57 -24.95
CA GLU A 420 -5.36 5.73 -25.87
C GLU A 420 -4.01 5.87 -25.17
N MET A 421 -3.98 5.98 -23.83
CA MET A 421 -2.75 6.17 -23.07
C MET A 421 -2.77 5.39 -21.74
N PRO A 422 -2.00 4.30 -21.62
CA PRO A 422 -1.90 3.55 -20.38
C PRO A 422 -1.15 4.37 -19.31
N LEU A 423 -1.52 4.32 -18.04
CA LEU A 423 -2.74 3.79 -17.43
C LEU A 423 -3.40 4.94 -16.63
N LYS A 424 -4.73 4.97 -16.50
CA LYS A 424 -5.36 5.94 -15.60
C LYS A 424 -4.85 5.73 -14.18
N ILE A 425 -4.48 6.81 -13.47
CA ILE A 425 -4.06 6.71 -12.07
C ILE A 425 -5.22 6.34 -11.15
N SER A 426 -6.40 6.90 -11.43
CA SER A 426 -7.66 6.62 -10.76
C SER A 426 -8.83 6.76 -11.72
N TYR A 427 -9.96 6.11 -11.42
CA TYR A 427 -11.20 6.25 -12.18
C TYR A 427 -12.43 6.21 -11.25
N PRO A 428 -13.46 7.04 -11.50
CA PRO A 428 -13.48 8.17 -12.44
C PRO A 428 -12.80 9.42 -11.87
N ALA A 429 -12.72 10.48 -12.68
CA ALA A 429 -12.36 11.80 -12.18
C ALA A 429 -13.49 12.39 -11.32
N ILE A 430 -13.09 13.10 -10.27
CA ILE A 430 -13.96 13.93 -9.44
C ILE A 430 -14.33 15.21 -10.23
N GLU A 431 -15.62 15.54 -10.25
CA GLU A 431 -16.16 16.66 -11.02
C GLU A 431 -16.95 17.67 -10.18
N SER A 432 -17.18 18.85 -10.76
CA SER A 432 -18.15 19.85 -10.28
C SER A 432 -18.05 20.17 -8.77
N HIS A 433 -19.07 19.82 -7.99
CA HIS A 433 -19.16 20.18 -6.57
C HIS A 433 -18.22 19.31 -5.72
N GLU A 434 -18.12 18.02 -6.06
CA GLU A 434 -17.20 17.09 -5.40
C GLU A 434 -15.75 17.55 -5.58
N TRP A 435 -15.38 18.06 -6.76
CA TRP A 435 -14.03 18.55 -7.01
C TRP A 435 -13.69 19.73 -6.09
N ARG A 436 -14.62 20.69 -5.94
CA ARG A 436 -14.43 21.84 -5.04
C ARG A 436 -14.24 21.40 -3.59
N ILE A 437 -15.04 20.43 -3.13
CA ILE A 437 -15.05 19.97 -1.74
C ILE A 437 -13.84 19.09 -1.42
N VAL A 438 -13.61 18.06 -2.24
CA VAL A 438 -12.58 17.04 -2.00
C VAL A 438 -11.19 17.60 -2.23
N THR A 439 -10.96 18.28 -3.35
CA THR A 439 -9.62 18.79 -3.70
C THR A 439 -9.34 20.17 -3.09
N GLY A 440 -10.37 20.91 -2.69
CA GLY A 440 -10.22 22.32 -2.28
C GLY A 440 -10.01 23.25 -3.47
N CYS A 441 -10.62 22.94 -4.62
CA CYS A 441 -10.44 23.68 -5.88
C CYS A 441 -9.00 23.66 -6.42
N ASP A 442 -8.30 22.52 -6.30
CA ASP A 442 -6.91 22.39 -6.72
C ASP A 442 -6.76 22.50 -8.25
N PRO A 443 -6.14 23.58 -8.79
CA PRO A 443 -6.09 23.83 -10.22
C PRO A 443 -5.20 22.84 -10.99
N LYS A 444 -4.35 22.05 -10.32
CA LYS A 444 -3.54 21.01 -10.97
C LYS A 444 -4.35 19.73 -11.20
N ASN A 445 -5.36 19.49 -10.36
CA ASN A 445 -6.20 18.29 -10.35
C ASN A 445 -7.60 18.58 -10.92
N THR A 446 -7.66 19.32 -12.04
CA THR A 446 -8.91 19.50 -12.79
C THR A 446 -9.42 18.18 -13.38
N ARG A 447 -10.61 18.20 -13.98
CA ARG A 447 -11.24 17.02 -14.57
C ARG A 447 -10.30 16.29 -15.53
N TRP A 448 -10.06 15.00 -15.29
CA TRP A 448 -9.18 14.11 -16.09
C TRP A 448 -7.72 14.59 -16.19
N SER A 449 -7.24 15.34 -15.20
CA SER A 449 -5.88 15.91 -15.16
C SER A 449 -5.08 15.43 -13.96
N TYR A 450 -3.77 15.25 -14.15
CA TYR A 450 -2.81 14.89 -13.10
C TYR A 450 -3.31 13.72 -12.24
N HIS A 451 -3.56 13.88 -10.93
CA HIS A 451 -4.04 12.78 -10.08
C HIS A 451 -5.54 12.48 -10.25
N ASN A 452 -6.31 13.43 -10.79
CA ASN A 452 -7.76 13.35 -10.90
C ASN A 452 -8.17 12.72 -12.24
N GLY A 453 -7.87 11.42 -12.40
CA GLY A 453 -8.18 10.67 -13.62
C GLY A 453 -7.21 10.90 -14.79
N GLY A 454 -6.03 11.47 -14.55
CA GLY A 454 -4.98 11.55 -15.58
C GLY A 454 -4.44 10.18 -15.97
N SER A 455 -3.93 10.05 -17.19
CA SER A 455 -3.17 8.87 -17.63
C SER A 455 -1.68 9.05 -17.31
N TRP A 456 -1.07 8.05 -16.67
CA TRP A 456 0.32 8.08 -16.21
C TRP A 456 1.13 6.93 -16.83
N PRO A 457 1.93 7.22 -17.88
CA PRO A 457 2.80 6.22 -18.50
C PRO A 457 3.83 5.64 -17.54
N GLY A 458 4.28 6.43 -16.55
CA GLY A 458 5.19 5.98 -15.50
C GLY A 458 4.64 4.84 -14.62
N SER A 459 3.32 4.62 -14.57
CA SER A 459 2.70 3.50 -13.86
C SER A 459 2.56 2.24 -14.74
N SER A 460 2.81 2.35 -16.04
CA SER A 460 2.62 1.25 -17.01
C SER A 460 3.51 0.04 -16.73
N PHE A 461 4.70 0.21 -16.13
CA PHE A 461 5.61 -0.91 -15.82
C PHE A 461 5.01 -1.93 -14.84
N LEU A 462 4.05 -1.51 -14.01
CA LEU A 462 3.36 -2.40 -13.08
C LEU A 462 2.27 -3.20 -13.79
N SER A 463 1.62 -2.58 -14.78
CA SER A 463 0.65 -3.26 -15.64
C SER A 463 1.30 -4.18 -16.67
N SER A 464 2.49 -3.87 -17.19
CA SER A 464 3.15 -4.70 -18.21
C SER A 464 3.62 -6.06 -17.67
N ARG A 465 3.90 -6.18 -16.36
CA ARG A 465 4.12 -7.47 -15.71
C ARG A 465 2.85 -8.29 -15.46
N LEU A 466 1.68 -7.66 -15.60
CA LEU A 466 0.37 -8.28 -15.42
C LEU A 466 -0.29 -8.60 -16.77
N ILE A 467 -0.02 -7.79 -17.80
CA ILE A 467 -0.64 -7.85 -19.14
C ILE A 467 0.14 -8.75 -20.11
N ILE A 468 1.40 -9.12 -19.81
CA ILE A 468 2.24 -10.00 -20.66
C ILE A 468 2.23 -11.44 -20.17
#